data_AF-A0A1C0VV18-F1
#
_entry.id   AF-A0A1C0VV18-F1
#
_cell.length_a   1.000
_cell.length_b   1.000
_cell.length_c   1.000
_cell.angle_alpha   90.00
_cell.angle_beta   90.00
_cell.angle_gamma   90.00
#
_symmetry.space_group_name_H-M   'P 1'
#
loop_
_entity.id
_entity.type
_entity.pdbx_description
1 polymer ?
#
loop_
_entity_poly.entity_id
_entity_poly.type
_entity_poly.pdbx_seq_one_letter_code
_entity_poly.pdbx_strand_id
1 'polypeptide(L)'
;MDETRAQAYLNLIQQLLSCPNGEEPQILQDNLELVDAEFLQVCEIIADRMAGEGQENAADFLRNLATQLGQFLGIEDGDNSESENPREYLEFLQELLQAEQESNSDVKVIYPILRQRQHLLNYHFSEILQLVAENLIDEHPEAIESIVGIIENLSIDISNFPLGNRANNIEIAIAGYQIVLSHRETGSEKWAQTQNNLAVAYSDKITGNRAENIDRAIACYQL
;
A
#
# COMPACT_ATOMS: atom_id res chain seq x y z
N MET A 1 -25.33 11.65 0.77
CA MET A 1 -24.75 12.46 1.85
C MET A 1 -25.88 12.81 2.82
N ASP A 2 -25.80 12.29 4.05
CA ASP A 2 -26.75 12.62 5.11
C ASP A 2 -26.46 14.05 5.59
N GLU A 3 -27.43 14.98 5.54
CA GLU A 3 -27.24 16.41 5.91
C GLU A 3 -26.62 16.57 7.31
N THR A 4 -26.82 15.59 8.18
CA THR A 4 -26.29 15.54 9.54
C THR A 4 -24.77 15.29 9.58
N ARG A 5 -24.24 14.46 8.67
CA ARG A 5 -22.81 14.07 8.62
C ARG A 5 -21.94 15.19 8.05
N ALA A 6 -22.42 15.84 6.98
CA ALA A 6 -21.74 17.01 6.42
C ALA A 6 -21.60 18.15 7.45
N GLN A 7 -22.65 18.39 8.24
CA GLN A 7 -22.59 19.38 9.33
C GLN A 7 -21.62 18.97 10.44
N ALA A 8 -21.52 17.67 10.74
CA ALA A 8 -20.55 17.16 11.71
C ALA A 8 -19.10 17.41 11.27
N TYR A 9 -18.79 17.19 9.98
CA TYR A 9 -17.47 17.51 9.41
C TYR A 9 -17.15 19.01 9.51
N LEU A 10 -18.10 19.88 9.16
CA LEU A 10 -17.91 21.32 9.28
C LEU A 10 -17.64 21.76 10.72
N ASN A 11 -18.37 21.18 11.69
CA ASN A 11 -18.17 21.48 13.10
C ASN A 11 -16.78 21.03 13.58
N LEU A 12 -16.34 19.83 13.16
CA LEU A 12 -15.01 19.31 13.50
C LEU A 12 -13.90 20.18 12.91
N ILE A 13 -14.01 20.58 11.65
CA ILE A 13 -13.05 21.47 10.99
C ILE A 13 -12.99 22.82 11.70
N GLN A 14 -14.14 23.38 12.09
CA GLN A 14 -14.18 24.62 12.85
C GLN A 14 -13.52 24.48 14.22
N GLN A 15 -13.70 23.36 14.91
CA GLN A 15 -13.02 23.08 16.18
C GLN A 15 -11.51 23.01 15.99
N LEU A 16 -11.03 22.30 14.98
CA LEU A 16 -9.60 22.18 14.67
C LEU A 16 -8.97 23.54 14.33
N LEU A 17 -9.66 24.38 13.55
CA LEU A 17 -9.18 25.72 13.19
C LEU A 17 -9.18 26.72 14.34
N SER A 18 -9.97 26.48 15.39
CA SER A 18 -10.13 27.41 16.52
C SER A 18 -9.51 26.92 17.82
N CYS A 19 -9.02 25.67 17.86
CA CYS A 19 -8.38 25.11 19.04
C CYS A 19 -6.97 25.69 19.26
N PRO A 20 -6.46 25.67 20.50
CA PRO A 20 -5.07 25.98 20.79
C PRO A 20 -4.11 24.97 20.15
N ASN A 21 -2.97 25.46 19.65
CA ASN A 21 -1.91 24.61 19.11
C ASN A 21 -1.54 23.48 20.09
N GLY A 22 -1.61 22.23 19.62
CA GLY A 22 -1.31 21.02 20.38
C GLY A 22 -2.53 20.27 20.89
N GLU A 23 -3.75 20.80 20.74
CA GLU A 23 -5.00 20.12 21.10
C GLU A 23 -5.63 19.35 19.92
N GLU A 24 -5.15 19.55 18.69
CA GLU A 24 -5.66 18.91 17.47
C GLU A 24 -5.68 17.38 17.56
N PRO A 25 -4.63 16.69 18.06
CA PRO A 25 -4.64 15.23 18.13
C PRO A 25 -5.74 14.68 19.06
N GLN A 26 -6.05 15.38 20.16
CA GLN A 26 -7.11 14.96 21.08
C GLN A 26 -8.49 15.16 20.45
N ILE A 27 -8.70 16.29 19.76
CA ILE A 27 -9.95 16.56 19.05
C ILE A 27 -10.19 15.52 17.95
N LEU A 28 -9.16 15.14 17.20
CA LEU A 28 -9.25 14.08 16.20
C LEU A 28 -9.53 12.72 16.84
N GLN A 29 -8.88 12.41 17.98
CA GLN A 29 -9.11 11.17 18.72
C GLN A 29 -10.56 11.06 19.23
N ASP A 30 -11.13 12.15 19.71
CA ASP A 30 -12.49 12.20 20.23
C ASP A 30 -13.55 12.12 19.11
N ASN A 31 -13.16 12.32 17.85
CA ASN A 31 -14.03 12.32 16.68
C ASN A 31 -13.59 11.31 15.60
N LEU A 32 -12.89 10.23 15.97
CA LEU A 32 -12.35 9.24 15.02
C LEU A 32 -13.40 8.65 14.07
N GLU A 33 -14.65 8.54 14.52
CA GLU A 33 -15.78 8.07 13.70
C GLU A 33 -16.12 8.97 12.50
N LEU A 34 -15.66 10.23 12.54
CA LEU A 34 -15.80 11.21 11.47
C LEU A 34 -14.53 11.32 10.62
N VAL A 35 -13.41 10.72 11.03
CA VAL A 35 -12.13 10.82 10.32
C VAL A 35 -12.08 9.73 9.25
N ASP A 36 -12.68 10.02 8.11
CA ASP A 36 -12.78 9.14 6.94
C ASP A 36 -12.44 9.89 5.63
N ALA A 37 -12.48 9.16 4.51
CA ALA A 37 -12.17 9.73 3.19
C ALA A 37 -13.04 10.95 2.84
N GLU A 38 -14.32 10.96 3.25
CA GLU A 38 -15.24 12.07 2.98
C GLU A 38 -14.85 13.32 3.77
N PHE A 39 -14.43 13.16 5.03
CA PHE A 39 -13.90 14.26 5.85
C PHE A 39 -12.65 14.89 5.26
N LEU A 40 -11.71 14.09 4.71
CA LEU A 40 -10.51 14.61 4.04
C LEU A 40 -10.86 15.46 2.82
N GLN A 41 -11.82 15.01 2.00
CA GLN A 41 -12.30 15.79 0.86
C GLN A 41 -12.93 17.12 1.28
N VAL A 42 -13.68 17.14 2.39
CA VAL A 42 -14.26 18.38 2.93
C VAL A 42 -13.17 19.31 3.45
N CYS A 43 -12.09 18.80 4.05
CA CYS A 43 -10.93 19.60 4.44
C CYS A 43 -10.28 20.29 3.24
N GLU A 44 -10.06 19.58 2.13
CA GLU A 44 -9.50 20.13 0.89
C GLU A 44 -10.40 21.22 0.27
N ILE A 45 -11.71 20.98 0.19
CA ILE A 45 -12.68 21.95 -0.34
C ILE A 45 -12.66 23.25 0.49
N ILE A 46 -12.58 23.13 1.82
CA ILE A 46 -12.54 24.29 2.71
C ILE A 46 -11.19 24.98 2.61
N ALA A 47 -10.08 24.25 2.51
CA ALA A 47 -8.76 24.82 2.30
C ALA A 47 -8.71 25.69 1.02
N ASP A 48 -9.25 25.20 -0.09
CA ASP A 48 -9.32 25.96 -1.34
C ASP A 48 -10.14 27.24 -1.21
N ARG A 49 -11.28 27.15 -0.52
CA ARG A 49 -12.10 28.33 -0.23
C ARG A 49 -11.35 29.34 0.65
N MET A 50 -10.68 28.88 1.70
CA MET A 50 -9.92 29.73 2.62
C MET A 50 -8.75 30.41 1.91
N ALA A 51 -8.06 29.70 1.01
CA ALA A 51 -7.03 30.29 0.15
C ALA A 51 -7.61 31.41 -0.73
N GLY A 52 -8.78 31.19 -1.33
CA GLY A 52 -9.51 32.22 -2.11
C GLY A 52 -9.95 33.44 -1.28
N GLU A 53 -10.18 33.26 0.02
CA GLU A 53 -10.53 34.31 0.98
C GLU A 53 -9.30 34.98 1.62
N GLY A 54 -8.08 34.59 1.24
CA GLY A 54 -6.81 35.15 1.72
C GLY A 54 -6.32 34.58 3.07
N GLN A 55 -6.89 33.47 3.52
CA GLN A 55 -6.55 32.77 4.77
C GLN A 55 -5.56 31.63 4.50
N GLU A 56 -4.41 31.95 3.89
CA GLU A 56 -3.43 30.94 3.42
C GLU A 56 -2.94 30.01 4.55
N ASN A 57 -2.60 30.54 5.72
CA ASN A 57 -2.10 29.72 6.83
C ASN A 57 -3.11 28.65 7.29
N ALA A 58 -4.39 28.97 7.26
CA ALA A 58 -5.44 28.05 7.68
C ALA A 58 -5.77 27.03 6.58
N ALA A 59 -5.69 27.45 5.31
CA ALA A 59 -5.76 26.56 4.17
C ALA A 59 -4.61 25.53 4.17
N ASP A 60 -3.38 25.99 4.40
CA ASP A 60 -2.20 25.12 4.47
C ASP A 60 -2.26 24.16 5.65
N PHE A 61 -2.79 24.61 6.80
CA PHE A 61 -3.07 23.72 7.92
C PHE A 61 -4.02 22.58 7.53
N LEU A 62 -5.15 22.90 6.89
CA LEU A 62 -6.13 21.88 6.50
C LEU A 62 -5.60 20.90 5.46
N ARG A 63 -4.81 21.36 4.48
CA ARG A 63 -4.15 20.48 3.50
C ARG A 63 -3.15 19.55 4.15
N ASN A 64 -2.26 20.08 4.99
CA ASN A 64 -1.29 19.26 5.71
C ASN A 64 -1.96 18.24 6.62
N LEU A 65 -3.06 18.63 7.27
CA LEU A 65 -3.86 17.74 8.10
C LEU A 65 -4.52 16.64 7.25
N ALA A 66 -5.13 16.99 6.12
CA ALA A 66 -5.76 16.04 5.21
C ALA A 66 -4.74 15.02 4.68
N THR A 67 -3.54 15.47 4.30
CA THR A 67 -2.42 14.60 3.92
C THR A 67 -2.02 13.65 5.04
N GLN A 68 -1.78 14.17 6.25
CA GLN A 68 -1.35 13.33 7.39
C GLN A 68 -2.40 12.30 7.78
N LEU A 69 -3.67 12.69 7.78
CA LEU A 69 -4.78 11.79 8.07
C LEU A 69 -5.00 10.81 6.92
N GLY A 70 -4.81 11.22 5.67
CA GLY A 70 -4.78 10.35 4.51
C GLY A 70 -3.76 9.24 4.66
N GLN A 71 -2.51 9.60 4.97
CA GLN A 71 -1.44 8.63 5.25
C GLN A 71 -1.77 7.70 6.42
N PHE A 72 -2.35 8.24 7.49
CA PHE A 72 -2.75 7.46 8.65
C PHE A 72 -3.88 6.46 8.33
N LEU A 73 -4.80 6.84 7.45
CA LEU A 73 -5.91 6.01 7.01
C LEU A 73 -5.54 5.06 5.84
N GLY A 74 -4.32 5.16 5.30
CA GLY A 74 -3.92 4.42 4.09
C GLY A 74 -4.49 5.00 2.79
N ILE A 75 -4.91 6.26 2.82
CA ILE A 75 -5.55 7.03 1.75
C ILE A 75 -4.56 8.10 1.23
N GLU A 76 -3.48 7.71 0.55
CA GLU A 76 -2.74 8.55 -0.42
C GLU A 76 -2.15 7.60 -1.48
N ASP A 77 -2.26 7.77 -2.79
CA ASP A 77 -2.49 8.94 -3.65
C ASP A 77 -3.84 8.93 -4.37
N GLY A 78 -4.26 10.09 -4.87
CA GLY A 78 -5.47 10.28 -5.66
C GLY A 78 -5.56 9.35 -6.88
N ASP A 79 -6.46 8.39 -6.79
CA ASP A 79 -7.29 7.97 -7.91
C ASP A 79 -8.71 7.75 -7.37
N ASN A 80 -9.69 8.04 -8.20
CA ASN A 80 -11.09 8.01 -7.85
C ASN A 80 -11.43 6.72 -7.10
N SER A 81 -11.91 6.83 -5.87
CA SER A 81 -12.70 5.77 -5.25
C SER A 81 -14.04 5.64 -5.99
N GLU A 82 -14.01 5.30 -7.27
CA GLU A 82 -14.93 4.33 -7.80
C GLU A 82 -14.64 3.05 -7.02
N SER A 83 -15.32 2.87 -5.89
CA SER A 83 -15.47 1.61 -5.15
C SER A 83 -14.32 0.63 -5.36
N GLU A 84 -13.30 0.62 -4.50
CA GLU A 84 -12.29 -0.45 -4.51
C GLU A 84 -13.02 -1.78 -4.59
N ASN A 85 -12.99 -2.39 -5.76
CA ASN A 85 -13.74 -3.59 -6.05
C ASN A 85 -12.79 -4.74 -5.70
N PRO A 86 -12.94 -5.41 -4.53
CA PRO A 86 -11.99 -6.44 -4.12
C PRO A 86 -11.89 -7.55 -5.16
N ARG A 87 -12.96 -7.71 -5.96
CA ARG A 87 -13.00 -8.61 -7.10
C ARG A 87 -12.00 -8.26 -8.19
N GLU A 88 -11.76 -6.99 -8.49
CA GLU A 88 -10.81 -6.58 -9.54
C GLU A 88 -9.37 -6.93 -9.14
N TYR A 89 -9.01 -6.71 -7.86
CA TYR A 89 -7.72 -7.15 -7.31
C TYR A 89 -7.56 -8.66 -7.35
N LEU A 90 -8.61 -9.41 -6.98
CA LEU A 90 -8.60 -10.88 -7.04
C LEU A 90 -8.48 -11.38 -8.48
N GLU A 91 -9.24 -10.82 -9.42
CA GLU A 91 -9.18 -11.18 -10.84
C GLU A 91 -7.80 -10.86 -11.44
N PHE A 92 -7.21 -9.72 -11.05
CA PHE A 92 -5.86 -9.35 -11.46
C PHE A 92 -4.79 -10.28 -10.89
N LEU A 93 -4.85 -10.60 -9.60
CA LEU A 93 -3.91 -11.51 -8.97
C LEU A 93 -4.04 -12.93 -9.55
N GLN A 94 -5.25 -13.42 -9.76
CA GLN A 94 -5.49 -14.73 -10.40
C GLN A 94 -4.90 -14.78 -11.81
N GLU A 95 -5.11 -13.74 -12.62
CA GLU A 95 -4.53 -13.64 -13.96
C GLU A 95 -3.00 -13.67 -13.92
N LEU A 96 -2.38 -12.95 -12.98
CA LEU A 96 -0.93 -12.95 -12.81
C LEU A 96 -0.38 -14.31 -12.36
N LEU A 97 -0.97 -14.92 -11.33
CA LEU A 97 -0.53 -16.24 -10.83
C LEU A 97 -0.67 -17.32 -11.91
N GLN A 98 -1.75 -17.29 -12.69
CA GLN A 98 -1.93 -18.20 -13.82
C GLN A 98 -0.89 -17.94 -14.92
N ALA A 99 -0.64 -16.68 -15.26
CA ALA A 99 0.34 -16.33 -16.28
C ALA A 99 1.76 -16.74 -15.87
N GLU A 100 2.14 -16.57 -14.60
CA GLU A 100 3.42 -17.05 -14.05
C GLU A 100 3.56 -18.57 -14.22
N GLN A 101 2.51 -19.31 -13.84
CA GLN A 101 2.48 -20.76 -13.92
C GLN A 101 2.55 -21.28 -15.38
N GLU A 102 1.83 -20.66 -16.31
CA GLU A 102 1.74 -21.10 -17.70
C GLU A 102 2.94 -20.66 -18.56
N SER A 103 3.49 -19.48 -18.29
CA SER A 103 4.58 -18.91 -19.09
C SER A 103 5.97 -19.24 -18.57
N ASN A 104 6.08 -19.84 -17.37
CA ASN A 104 7.35 -20.03 -16.66
C ASN A 104 8.10 -18.68 -16.52
N SER A 105 7.36 -17.67 -16.05
CA SER A 105 7.85 -16.31 -15.77
C SER A 105 8.44 -15.60 -17.00
N ASP A 106 7.81 -15.75 -18.16
CA ASP A 106 8.18 -14.94 -19.33
C ASP A 106 7.61 -13.53 -19.17
N VAL A 107 8.49 -12.57 -18.87
CA VAL A 107 8.15 -11.14 -18.75
C VAL A 107 7.39 -10.57 -19.95
N LYS A 108 7.50 -11.17 -21.15
CA LYS A 108 6.70 -10.77 -22.32
C LYS A 108 5.21 -11.08 -22.18
N VAL A 109 4.85 -12.01 -21.31
CA VAL A 109 3.48 -12.34 -20.93
C VAL A 109 3.06 -11.53 -19.70
N ILE A 110 3.93 -11.44 -18.69
CA ILE A 110 3.60 -10.79 -17.40
C ILE A 110 3.49 -9.26 -17.52
N TYR A 111 4.45 -8.60 -18.18
CA TYR A 111 4.51 -7.14 -18.21
C TYR A 111 3.33 -6.48 -18.91
N PRO A 112 2.75 -7.03 -19.99
CA PRO A 112 1.50 -6.52 -20.54
C PRO A 112 0.33 -6.51 -19.54
N ILE A 113 0.20 -7.57 -18.72
CA ILE A 113 -0.86 -7.69 -17.69
C ILE A 113 -0.66 -6.60 -16.63
N LEU A 114 0.55 -6.49 -16.08
CA LEU A 114 0.92 -5.43 -15.13
C LEU A 114 0.68 -4.04 -15.71
N ARG A 115 1.07 -3.82 -16.97
CA ARG A 115 0.91 -2.53 -17.66
C ARG A 115 -0.55 -2.13 -17.84
N GLN A 116 -1.43 -3.08 -18.09
CA GLN A 116 -2.85 -2.80 -18.32
C GLN A 116 -3.56 -2.35 -17.04
N ARG A 117 -3.14 -2.85 -15.87
CA ARG A 117 -3.79 -2.58 -14.58
C ARG A 117 -2.82 -2.01 -13.54
N GLN A 118 -1.99 -1.06 -13.96
CA GLN A 118 -0.99 -0.41 -13.10
C GLN A 118 -1.61 0.30 -11.90
N HIS A 119 -2.86 0.78 -12.02
CA HIS A 119 -3.61 1.42 -10.93
C HIS A 119 -3.85 0.48 -9.74
N LEU A 120 -3.87 -0.83 -9.99
CA LEU A 120 -3.99 -1.85 -8.95
C LEU A 120 -2.65 -2.16 -8.26
N LEU A 121 -1.51 -1.70 -8.77
CA LEU A 121 -0.20 -1.92 -8.12
C LEU A 121 0.01 -0.90 -6.99
N ASN A 122 -0.68 -1.13 -5.88
CA ASN A 122 -0.67 -0.29 -4.69
C ASN A 122 -0.61 -1.14 -3.40
N TYR A 123 -0.68 -0.48 -2.25
CA TYR A 123 -0.64 -1.14 -0.95
C TYR A 123 -1.74 -2.20 -0.77
N HIS A 124 -2.98 -1.96 -1.24
CA HIS A 124 -4.07 -2.93 -1.16
C HIS A 124 -3.76 -4.21 -1.93
N PHE A 125 -3.06 -4.13 -3.08
CA PHE A 125 -2.63 -5.33 -3.78
C PHE A 125 -1.64 -6.17 -2.96
N SER A 126 -0.78 -5.56 -2.15
CA SER A 126 0.10 -6.30 -1.25
C SER A 126 -0.69 -7.05 -0.17
N GLU A 127 -1.76 -6.45 0.37
CA GLU A 127 -2.65 -7.11 1.35
C GLU A 127 -3.44 -8.26 0.70
N ILE A 128 -3.96 -8.06 -0.50
CA ILE A 128 -4.68 -9.11 -1.25
C ILE A 128 -3.74 -10.25 -1.63
N LEU A 129 -2.51 -9.95 -2.07
CA LEU A 129 -1.48 -10.94 -2.34
C LEU A 129 -1.20 -11.79 -1.08
N GLN A 130 -1.02 -11.14 0.07
CA GLN A 130 -0.77 -11.84 1.33
C GLN A 130 -1.96 -12.73 1.72
N LEU A 131 -3.18 -12.18 1.71
CA LEU A 131 -4.38 -12.92 2.06
C LEU A 131 -4.58 -14.15 1.17
N VAL A 132 -4.46 -13.99 -0.15
CA VAL A 132 -4.65 -15.08 -1.11
C VAL A 132 -3.53 -16.11 -1.00
N ALA A 133 -2.28 -15.67 -0.84
CA ALA A 133 -1.15 -16.58 -0.68
C ALA A 133 -1.29 -17.47 0.55
N GLU A 134 -1.58 -16.90 1.72
CA GLU A 134 -1.73 -17.67 2.96
C GLU A 134 -2.94 -18.63 2.86
N ASN A 135 -4.07 -18.19 2.31
CA ASN A 135 -5.21 -19.08 2.09
C ASN A 135 -4.86 -20.25 1.15
N LEU A 136 -4.15 -20.01 0.05
CA LEU A 136 -3.73 -21.07 -0.88
C LEU A 136 -2.79 -22.07 -0.20
N ILE A 137 -1.88 -21.59 0.65
CA ILE A 137 -0.94 -22.42 1.40
C ILE A 137 -1.68 -23.29 2.42
N ASP A 138 -2.61 -22.70 3.16
CA ASP A 138 -3.43 -23.40 4.14
C ASP A 138 -4.35 -24.46 3.51
N GLU A 139 -4.93 -24.15 2.34
CA GLU A 139 -5.81 -25.07 1.60
C GLU A 139 -5.04 -26.20 0.89
N HIS A 140 -3.78 -25.97 0.53
CA HIS A 140 -2.97 -26.89 -0.27
C HIS A 140 -1.55 -27.11 0.31
N PRO A 141 -1.44 -27.75 1.50
CA PRO A 141 -0.14 -27.97 2.15
C PRO A 141 0.82 -28.84 1.31
N GLU A 142 0.30 -29.68 0.42
CA GLU A 142 1.10 -30.48 -0.52
C GLU A 142 1.72 -29.66 -1.67
N ALA A 143 1.22 -28.45 -1.93
CA ALA A 143 1.62 -27.60 -3.04
C ALA A 143 2.42 -26.36 -2.61
N ILE A 144 2.79 -26.24 -1.33
CA ILE A 144 3.48 -25.06 -0.77
C ILE A 144 4.69 -24.66 -1.61
N GLU A 145 5.59 -25.60 -1.93
CA GLU A 145 6.78 -25.31 -2.74
C GLU A 145 6.46 -24.72 -4.12
N SER A 146 5.35 -25.16 -4.73
CA SER A 146 4.89 -24.61 -6.01
C SER A 146 4.30 -23.21 -5.83
N ILE A 147 3.49 -23.02 -4.78
CA ILE A 147 2.81 -21.75 -4.50
C ILE A 147 3.86 -20.67 -4.19
N VAL A 148 4.79 -20.94 -3.27
CA VAL A 148 5.85 -19.98 -2.92
C VAL A 148 6.79 -19.72 -4.11
N GLY A 149 7.01 -20.70 -4.98
CA GLY A 149 7.77 -20.50 -6.22
C GLY A 149 7.10 -19.50 -7.16
N ILE A 150 5.78 -19.60 -7.34
CA ILE A 150 4.99 -18.67 -8.16
C ILE A 150 5.00 -17.26 -7.53
N ILE A 151 4.79 -17.16 -6.22
CA ILE A 151 4.81 -15.87 -5.50
C ILE A 151 6.20 -15.22 -5.61
N GLU A 152 7.27 -15.99 -5.49
CA GLU A 152 8.64 -15.47 -5.63
C GLU A 152 8.87 -14.89 -7.03
N ASN A 153 8.48 -15.62 -8.08
CA ASN A 153 8.62 -15.15 -9.45
C ASN A 153 7.83 -13.87 -9.71
N LEU A 154 6.57 -13.83 -9.26
CA LEU A 154 5.73 -12.64 -9.37
C LEU A 154 6.36 -11.44 -8.65
N SER A 155 6.93 -11.66 -7.47
CA SER A 155 7.59 -10.61 -6.67
C SER A 155 8.83 -10.07 -7.39
N ILE A 156 9.62 -10.95 -8.02
CA ILE A 156 10.77 -10.56 -8.85
C ILE A 156 10.29 -9.73 -10.05
N ASP A 157 9.24 -10.16 -10.73
CA ASP A 157 8.72 -9.49 -11.92
C ASP A 157 8.14 -8.12 -11.60
N ILE A 158 7.36 -7.99 -10.52
CA ILE A 158 6.85 -6.70 -10.03
C ILE A 158 7.99 -5.80 -9.57
N SER A 159 9.00 -6.33 -8.87
CA SER A 159 10.18 -5.55 -8.49
C SER A 159 10.97 -5.05 -9.70
N ASN A 160 11.04 -5.80 -10.80
CA ASN A 160 11.75 -5.38 -12.00
C ASN A 160 10.88 -4.57 -12.97
N PHE A 161 9.57 -4.49 -12.72
CA PHE A 161 8.64 -3.81 -13.61
C PHE A 161 8.90 -2.29 -13.62
N PRO A 162 9.23 -1.70 -14.79
CA PRO A 162 9.73 -0.33 -14.86
C PRO A 162 8.62 0.73 -14.91
N LEU A 163 7.35 0.34 -14.95
CA LEU A 163 6.19 1.23 -15.03
C LEU A 163 5.39 1.21 -13.73
N GLY A 164 4.52 2.20 -13.53
CA GLY A 164 3.74 2.37 -12.31
C GLY A 164 4.52 3.06 -11.19
N ASN A 165 4.00 2.97 -9.96
CA ASN A 165 4.63 3.55 -8.79
C ASN A 165 5.73 2.62 -8.27
N ARG A 166 6.99 3.05 -8.40
CA ARG A 166 8.17 2.26 -7.97
C ARG A 166 8.13 1.91 -6.48
N ALA A 167 7.65 2.81 -5.61
CA ALA A 167 7.53 2.52 -4.19
C ALA A 167 6.56 1.37 -3.95
N ASN A 168 5.38 1.41 -4.56
CA ASN A 168 4.39 0.34 -4.44
C ASN A 168 4.92 -0.99 -4.95
N ASN A 169 5.59 -1.01 -6.11
CA ASN A 169 6.19 -2.22 -6.66
C ASN A 169 7.20 -2.85 -5.70
N ILE A 170 8.02 -2.03 -5.02
CA ILE A 170 8.96 -2.51 -4.01
C ILE A 170 8.23 -3.06 -2.77
N GLU A 171 7.21 -2.36 -2.26
CA GLU A 171 6.44 -2.83 -1.09
C GLU A 171 5.75 -4.17 -1.38
N ILE A 172 5.13 -4.31 -2.56
CA ILE A 172 4.51 -5.57 -3.01
C ILE A 172 5.54 -6.69 -3.07
N ALA A 173 6.72 -6.43 -3.65
CA ALA A 173 7.79 -7.41 -3.73
C ALA A 173 8.31 -7.82 -2.34
N ILE A 174 8.46 -6.87 -1.41
CA ILE A 174 8.84 -7.14 -0.02
C ILE A 174 7.82 -8.07 0.64
N ALA A 175 6.53 -7.78 0.51
CA ALA A 175 5.47 -8.61 1.06
C ALA A 175 5.54 -10.05 0.50
N GLY A 176 5.69 -10.19 -0.82
CA GLY A 176 5.85 -11.48 -1.48
C GLY A 176 7.08 -12.25 -1.01
N TYR A 177 8.26 -11.62 -0.90
CA TYR A 177 9.46 -12.28 -0.38
C TYR A 177 9.32 -12.71 1.08
N GLN A 178 8.63 -11.93 1.92
CA GLN A 178 8.38 -12.30 3.31
C GLN A 178 7.50 -13.56 3.41
N ILE A 179 6.46 -13.67 2.58
CA ILE A 179 5.62 -14.87 2.47
C ILE A 179 6.45 -16.08 2.01
N VAL A 180 7.32 -15.90 1.01
CA VAL A 180 8.18 -16.99 0.54
C VAL A 180 9.11 -17.48 1.65
N LEU A 181 9.69 -16.56 2.43
CA LEU A 181 10.62 -16.90 3.51
C LEU A 181 9.97 -17.56 4.73
N SER A 182 8.69 -17.29 5.02
CA SER A 182 7.97 -17.94 6.13
C SER A 182 7.68 -19.42 5.86
N HIS A 183 7.67 -19.82 4.59
CA HIS A 183 7.26 -21.17 4.15
C HIS A 183 8.39 -21.99 3.50
N ARG A 184 9.55 -21.39 3.24
CA ARG A 184 10.71 -22.05 2.63
C ARG A 184 11.68 -22.59 3.69
N GLU A 185 12.30 -23.74 3.42
CA GLU A 185 13.28 -24.35 4.32
C GLU A 185 14.47 -23.41 4.59
N THR A 186 14.63 -23.02 5.87
CA THR A 186 15.72 -22.15 6.33
C THR A 186 17.08 -22.76 6.03
N GLY A 187 17.99 -21.97 5.45
CA GLY A 187 19.35 -22.41 5.10
C GLY A 187 19.46 -23.15 3.76
N SER A 188 18.35 -23.38 3.04
CA SER A 188 18.40 -23.86 1.66
C SER A 188 18.97 -22.81 0.71
N GLU A 189 19.51 -23.24 -0.44
CA GLU A 189 20.01 -22.33 -1.48
C GLU A 189 18.93 -21.35 -1.95
N LYS A 190 17.73 -21.89 -2.18
CA LYS A 190 16.53 -21.12 -2.52
C LYS A 190 16.21 -20.07 -1.45
N TRP A 191 16.30 -20.41 -0.16
CA TRP A 191 16.02 -19.45 0.92
C TRP A 191 17.03 -18.30 0.94
N ALA A 192 18.31 -18.61 0.72
CA ALA A 192 19.36 -17.60 0.62
C ALA A 192 19.18 -16.67 -0.59
N GLN A 193 18.70 -17.21 -1.72
CA GLN A 193 18.35 -16.39 -2.90
C GLN A 193 17.22 -15.42 -2.59
N THR A 194 16.15 -15.88 -1.93
CA THR A 194 15.03 -15.01 -1.52
C THR A 194 15.47 -13.94 -0.53
N GLN A 195 16.32 -14.28 0.46
CA GLN A 195 16.90 -13.30 1.38
C GLN A 195 17.68 -12.21 0.65
N ASN A 196 18.48 -12.59 -0.35
CA ASN A 196 19.21 -11.60 -1.15
C ASN A 196 18.25 -10.67 -1.92
N ASN A 197 17.17 -11.20 -2.50
CA ASN A 197 16.18 -10.38 -3.18
C ASN A 197 15.44 -9.43 -2.22
N LEU A 198 15.10 -9.91 -1.02
CA LEU A 198 14.50 -9.10 0.03
C LEU A 198 15.45 -7.98 0.50
N ALA A 199 16.74 -8.29 0.66
CA ALA A 199 17.75 -7.30 1.03
C ALA A 199 17.87 -6.19 -0.02
N VAL A 200 17.90 -6.57 -1.31
CA VAL A 200 17.89 -5.61 -2.42
C VAL A 200 16.63 -4.75 -2.38
N ALA A 201 15.46 -5.35 -2.18
CA ALA A 201 14.20 -4.62 -2.11
C ALA A 201 14.17 -3.61 -0.94
N TYR A 202 14.68 -3.98 0.24
CA TYR A 202 14.83 -3.05 1.36
C TYR A 202 15.82 -1.92 1.07
N SER A 203 16.92 -2.21 0.38
CA SER A 203 17.88 -1.17 -0.05
C SER A 203 17.26 -0.19 -1.05
N ASP A 204 16.39 -0.68 -1.93
CA ASP A 204 15.68 0.12 -2.95
C ASP A 204 14.43 0.82 -2.41
N LYS A 205 13.97 0.46 -1.21
CA LYS A 205 12.77 1.01 -0.58
C LYS A 205 12.93 2.49 -0.26
N ILE A 206 12.15 3.32 -0.96
CA ILE A 206 12.16 4.78 -0.82
C ILE A 206 11.17 5.32 0.24
N THR A 207 10.25 4.49 0.70
CA THR A 207 9.25 4.79 1.73
C THR A 207 9.75 4.46 3.14
N GLY A 208 9.33 5.22 4.14
CA GLY A 208 9.72 5.01 5.55
C GLY A 208 11.13 5.53 5.90
N ASN A 209 11.65 5.10 7.05
CA ASN A 209 12.97 5.54 7.50
C ASN A 209 14.08 4.80 6.75
N ARG A 210 14.91 5.55 6.02
CA ARG A 210 16.02 5.00 5.25
C ARG A 210 17.02 4.20 6.09
N ALA A 211 17.33 4.63 7.31
CA ALA A 211 18.27 3.92 8.18
C ALA A 211 17.71 2.55 8.56
N GLU A 212 16.43 2.49 8.95
CA GLU A 212 15.76 1.22 9.27
C GLU A 212 15.67 0.28 8.07
N ASN A 213 15.43 0.82 6.87
CA ASN A 213 15.42 0.02 5.64
C ASN A 213 16.79 -0.60 5.37
N ILE A 214 17.88 0.15 5.55
CA ILE A 214 19.25 -0.36 5.42
C ILE A 214 19.57 -1.40 6.50
N ASP A 215 19.15 -1.17 7.75
CA ASP A 215 19.34 -2.13 8.83
C ASP A 215 18.61 -3.45 8.54
N ARG A 216 17.39 -3.39 7.99
CA ARG A 216 16.66 -4.59 7.52
C ARG A 216 17.38 -5.29 6.36
N ALA A 217 17.89 -4.54 5.39
CA ALA A 217 18.68 -5.12 4.29
C ALA A 217 19.94 -5.83 4.79
N ILE A 218 20.64 -5.24 5.76
CA ILE A 218 21.81 -5.86 6.40
C ILE A 218 21.41 -7.13 7.17
N ALA A 219 20.30 -7.10 7.90
CA ALA A 219 19.81 -8.25 8.66
C ALA A 219 19.52 -9.47 7.77
N CYS A 220 19.01 -9.27 6.55
CA CYS A 220 18.80 -10.33 5.57
C CYS A 220 20.09 -11.09 5.20
N TYR A 221 21.26 -10.45 5.29
CA TYR A 221 22.55 -11.08 4.99
C TYR A 221 23.22 -11.75 6.21
N GLN A 222 22.64 -11.64 7.40
CA GLN A 222 23.27 -12.07 8.67
C GLN A 222 22.69 -13.36 9.25
N LEU A 223 21.67 -13.95 8.61
CA LEU A 223 20.97 -15.17 9.03
C LEU A 223 21.55 -16.42 8.35
#